data_AF-A0A0B7J5E6-F1
#
_entry.id   AF-A0A0B7J5E6-F1
#
_cell.length_a   1.000
_cell.length_b   1.000
_cell.length_c   1.000
_cell.angle_alpha   90.00
_cell.angle_beta   90.00
_cell.angle_gamma   90.00
#
_symmetry.space_group_name_H-M   'P 1'
#
loop_
_entity.id
_entity.type
_entity.pdbx_description
1 polymer ?
#
loop_
_entity_poly.entity_id
_entity_poly.type
_entity_poly.pdbx_seq_one_letter_code
_entity_poly.pdbx_strand_id
1 'polypeptide(L)'
;MKKYKLTEEEQEILDYFEKGELLELPGKELENQKNIAKIAAANFFKKLERINIRLPLYDLNHIKRIAVQEGMPYQTLISSVLHKYASGYLKLDKLG
;
A
#
# COMPACT_ATOMS: atom_id res chain seq x y z
N MET A 1 12.38 19.95 -21.23
CA MET A 1 12.03 19.23 -19.99
C MET A 1 10.68 18.57 -20.18
N LYS A 2 10.54 17.26 -19.95
CA LYS A 2 9.26 16.55 -20.10
C LYS A 2 8.29 17.09 -19.05
N LYS A 3 7.16 17.66 -19.47
CA LYS A 3 6.05 18.01 -18.57
C LYS A 3 5.42 16.70 -18.09
N TYR A 4 5.65 16.34 -16.84
CA TYR A 4 4.91 15.27 -16.19
C TYR A 4 3.46 15.74 -16.05
N LYS A 5 2.51 14.92 -16.51
CA LYS A 5 1.09 15.19 -16.35
C LYS A 5 0.69 14.60 -15.01
N LEU A 6 0.67 15.44 -13.99
CA LEU A 6 0.25 15.06 -12.64
C LEU A 6 -1.23 14.71 -12.68
N THR A 7 -1.62 13.65 -11.96
CA THR A 7 -3.04 13.41 -11.66
C THR A 7 -3.56 14.49 -10.72
N GLU A 8 -4.88 14.61 -10.59
CA GLU A 8 -5.50 15.60 -9.71
C GLU A 8 -5.04 15.40 -8.25
N GLU A 9 -4.93 14.15 -7.81
CA GLU A 9 -4.37 13.80 -6.49
C GLU A 9 -2.91 14.22 -6.33
N GLU A 10 -2.06 13.96 -7.34
CA GLU A 10 -0.64 14.33 -7.29
C GLU A 10 -0.45 15.85 -7.27
N GLN A 11 -1.29 16.59 -8.00
CA GLN A 11 -1.29 18.04 -8.02
C GLN A 11 -1.75 18.61 -6.68
N GLU A 12 -2.80 18.05 -6.07
CA GLU A 12 -3.24 18.46 -4.74
C GLU A 12 -2.16 18.26 -3.68
N ILE A 13 -1.47 17.10 -3.68
CA ILE A 13 -0.37 16.82 -2.75
C ILE A 13 0.77 17.84 -2.92
N LEU A 14 1.10 18.20 -4.17
CA LEU A 14 2.12 19.20 -4.48
C LEU A 14 1.71 20.59 -4.00
N ASP A 15 0.47 20.99 -4.26
CA ASP A 15 -0.06 22.28 -3.84
C ASP A 15 -0.10 22.40 -2.30
N TYR A 16 -0.47 21.32 -1.60
CA TYR A 16 -0.43 21.26 -0.14
C TYR A 16 1.00 21.35 0.42
N PHE A 17 1.96 20.69 -0.23
CA PHE A 17 3.37 20.75 0.12
C PHE A 17 3.94 22.17 -0.08
N GLU A 18 3.65 22.81 -1.22
CA GLU A 18 4.12 24.15 -1.56
C GLU A 18 3.52 25.26 -0.68
N LYS A 19 2.26 25.10 -0.26
CA LYS A 19 1.60 26.03 0.67
C LYS A 19 2.13 25.96 2.10
N GLY A 20 2.95 24.96 2.44
CA GLY A 20 3.47 24.79 3.79
C GLY A 20 2.40 24.43 4.83
N GLU A 21 1.23 23.95 4.38
CA GLU A 21 0.09 23.56 5.22
C GLU A 21 0.23 22.14 5.79
N LEU A 22 1.41 21.53 5.65
CA LEU A 22 1.70 20.22 6.21
C LEU A 22 1.64 20.29 7.74
N LEU A 23 0.63 19.64 8.30
CA LEU A 23 0.50 19.49 9.74
C LEU A 23 1.59 18.54 10.23
N GLU A 24 2.48 19.04 11.08
CA GLU A 24 3.42 18.17 11.78
C GLU A 24 2.65 17.22 12.70
N LEU A 25 2.81 15.93 12.46
CA LEU A 25 2.27 14.93 13.38
C LEU A 25 2.92 15.10 14.76
N PRO A 26 2.15 14.92 15.85
CA PRO A 26 2.70 14.92 17.20
C PRO A 26 3.91 13.98 17.29
N GLY A 27 4.98 14.39 17.99
CA GLY A 27 6.28 13.71 17.92
C GLY A 27 6.26 12.19 18.09
N LYS A 28 5.39 11.66 18.98
CA LYS A 28 5.19 10.21 19.16
C LYS A 28 4.59 9.51 17.94
N GLU A 29 3.66 10.17 17.25
CA GLU A 29 2.95 9.62 16.09
C GLU A 29 3.84 9.66 14.85
N LEU A 30 4.62 10.74 14.69
CA LEU A 30 5.68 10.83 13.69
C LEU A 30 6.74 9.74 13.86
N GLU A 31 7.16 9.48 15.10
CA GLU A 31 8.16 8.46 15.43
C GLU A 31 7.63 7.05 15.18
N ASN A 32 6.37 6.78 15.52
CA ASN A 32 5.69 5.53 15.18
C ASN A 32 5.60 5.32 13.67
N GLN A 33 5.15 6.32 12.91
CA GLN A 33 5.07 6.23 11.45
C GLN A 33 6.45 6.04 10.81
N LYS A 34 7.48 6.74 11.30
CA LYS A 34 8.87 6.55 10.85
C LYS A 34 9.37 5.14 11.14
N ASN A 35 9.06 4.58 12.31
CA ASN A 35 9.45 3.20 12.66
C ASN A 35 8.73 2.17 11.80
N ILE A 36 7.42 2.34 11.57
CA ILE A 36 6.65 1.50 10.65
C ILE A 36 7.26 1.55 9.25
N ALA A 37 7.54 2.74 8.72
CA ALA A 37 8.13 2.92 7.40
C ALA A 37 9.53 2.31 7.30
N LYS A 38 10.37 2.47 8.34
CA LYS A 38 11.70 1.86 8.42
C LYS A 38 11.64 0.34 8.47
N ILE A 39 10.72 -0.23 9.26
CA ILE A 39 10.52 -1.68 9.37
C ILE A 39 10.00 -2.23 8.04
N ALA A 40 9.03 -1.56 7.42
CA ALA A 40 8.52 -1.93 6.10
C ALA A 40 9.65 -1.94 5.06
N ALA A 41 10.46 -0.87 5.00
CA ALA A 41 11.60 -0.77 4.10
C ALA A 41 12.66 -1.85 4.37
N ALA A 42 13.03 -2.08 5.63
CA ALA A 42 14.04 -3.07 6.01
C ALA A 42 13.59 -4.52 5.73
N ASN A 43 12.29 -4.80 5.86
CA ASN A 43 11.73 -6.13 5.62
C ASN A 43 11.46 -6.40 4.15
N PHE A 44 11.17 -5.38 3.35
CA PHE A 44 10.93 -5.52 1.91
C PHE A 44 12.14 -6.10 1.17
N PHE A 45 13.37 -5.78 1.62
CA PHE A 45 14.61 -6.23 0.98
C PHE A 45 15.09 -7.63 1.42
N LYS A 46 14.53 -8.24 2.48
CA LYS A 46 15.27 -9.29 3.21
C LYS A 46 15.09 -10.75 2.77
N LYS A 47 14.13 -11.10 1.91
CA LYS A 47 14.12 -12.32 1.06
C LYS A 47 12.72 -12.52 0.48
N LEU A 48 12.64 -12.67 -0.84
CA LEU A 48 11.41 -13.12 -1.51
C LEU A 48 11.40 -14.64 -1.53
N GLU A 49 10.49 -15.26 -0.78
CA GLU A 49 10.22 -16.70 -0.86
C GLU A 49 9.02 -16.97 -1.78
N ARG A 50 9.09 -18.07 -2.54
CA ARG A 50 8.01 -18.48 -3.46
C ARG A 50 6.98 -19.31 -2.70
N ILE A 51 5.72 -18.89 -2.75
CA ILE A 51 4.58 -19.64 -2.23
C ILE A 51 3.64 -20.03 -3.37
N ASN A 52 3.08 -21.23 -3.31
CA ASN A 52 2.05 -21.69 -4.24
C ASN A 52 0.70 -21.70 -3.52
N ILE A 53 -0.27 -20.93 -4.02
CA ILE A 53 -1.63 -20.85 -3.48
C ILE A 53 -2.60 -21.36 -4.55
N ARG A 54 -3.47 -22.31 -4.18
CA ARG A 54 -4.60 -22.71 -5.03
C ARG A 54 -5.79 -21.81 -4.74
N LEU A 55 -6.36 -21.22 -5.78
CA LEU A 55 -7.55 -20.37 -5.69
C LEU A 55 -8.59 -20.87 -6.70
N PRO A 56 -9.89 -20.82 -6.36
CA PRO A 56 -10.95 -20.95 -7.33
C PRO A 56 -10.77 -19.92 -8.47
N LEU A 57 -11.12 -20.32 -9.69
CA LEU A 57 -11.01 -19.43 -10.86
C LEU A 57 -11.88 -18.17 -10.69
N TYR A 58 -13.04 -18.32 -10.05
CA TYR A 58 -13.95 -17.23 -9.73
C TYR A 58 -13.26 -16.15 -8.88
N ASP A 59 -12.62 -16.54 -7.77
CA ASP A 59 -11.91 -15.63 -6.86
C ASP A 59 -10.73 -14.96 -7.56
N LEU A 60 -9.94 -15.72 -8.33
CA LEU A 60 -8.82 -15.17 -9.09
C LEU A 60 -9.27 -14.09 -10.07
N ASN A 61 -10.39 -14.30 -10.74
CA ASN A 61 -10.96 -13.31 -11.66
C ASN A 61 -11.46 -12.07 -10.91
N HIS A 62 -12.01 -12.23 -9.71
CA HIS A 62 -12.43 -11.09 -8.89
C HIS A 62 -11.23 -10.25 -8.45
N ILE A 63 -10.17 -10.89 -7.95
CA ILE A 63 -8.91 -10.24 -7.57
C ILE A 63 -8.30 -9.48 -8.75
N LYS A 64 -8.30 -10.08 -9.96
CA LYS A 64 -7.80 -9.41 -11.17
C LYS A 64 -8.57 -8.14 -11.50
N ARG A 65 -9.90 -8.12 -11.33
CA ARG A 65 -10.71 -6.92 -11.58
C ARG A 65 -10.36 -5.81 -10.59
N ILE A 66 -10.28 -6.14 -9.31
CA ILE A 66 -9.90 -5.18 -8.26
C ILE A 66 -8.51 -4.62 -8.55
N ALA A 67 -7.55 -5.47 -8.93
CA ALA A 67 -6.19 -5.02 -9.25
C ALA A 67 -6.15 -4.03 -10.42
N VAL A 68 -6.96 -4.25 -11.46
CA VAL A 68 -7.08 -3.31 -12.59
C VAL A 68 -7.68 -1.98 -12.14
N GLN A 69 -8.68 -1.99 -11.25
CA GLN A 69 -9.28 -0.77 -10.70
C GLN A 69 -8.27 0.02 -9.87
N GLU A 70 -7.44 -0.67 -9.08
CA GLU A 70 -6.35 -0.10 -8.28
C GLU A 70 -5.10 0.26 -9.12
N GLY A 71 -5.12 0.02 -10.44
CA GLY A 71 -4.02 0.34 -11.34
C GLY A 71 -2.74 -0.48 -11.10
N MET A 72 -2.85 -1.67 -10.48
CA MET A 72 -1.69 -2.48 -10.07
C MET A 72 -1.77 -3.94 -10.58
N PRO A 73 -0.64 -4.65 -10.72
CA PRO A 73 -0.67 -6.09 -11.03
C PRO A 73 -1.40 -6.89 -9.94
N TYR A 74 -2.16 -7.91 -10.34
CA TYR A 74 -2.91 -8.74 -9.39
C TYR A 74 -2.00 -9.49 -8.41
N GLN A 75 -0.79 -9.86 -8.81
CA GLN A 75 0.20 -10.44 -7.90
C GLN A 75 0.60 -9.44 -6.81
N THR A 76 0.82 -8.17 -7.18
CA THR A 76 1.19 -7.11 -6.25
C THR A 76 0.04 -6.81 -5.29
N LEU A 77 -1.21 -6.84 -5.77
CA LEU A 77 -2.38 -6.71 -4.91
C LEU A 77 -2.44 -7.84 -3.87
N ILE A 78 -2.26 -9.09 -4.31
CA ILE A 78 -2.22 -10.26 -3.41
C ILE A 78 -1.12 -10.10 -2.37
N SER A 79 0.10 -9.75 -2.78
CA SER A 79 1.22 -9.51 -1.87
C SER A 79 0.94 -8.37 -0.88
N SER A 80 0.30 -7.28 -1.33
CA SER A 80 -0.08 -6.15 -0.49
C SER A 80 -1.12 -6.55 0.57
N VAL A 81 -2.14 -7.31 0.19
CA VAL A 81 -3.15 -7.83 1.13
C VAL A 81 -2.52 -8.76 2.17
N LEU A 82 -1.67 -9.70 1.74
CA LEU A 82 -0.95 -10.60 2.65
C LEU A 82 -0.04 -9.83 3.62
N HIS A 83 0.65 -8.80 3.13
CA HIS A 83 1.48 -7.94 3.97
C HIS A 83 0.64 -7.17 4.99
N LYS A 84 -0.45 -6.52 4.55
CA LYS A 84 -1.37 -5.79 5.45
C LYS A 84 -1.97 -6.70 6.51
N TYR A 85 -2.32 -7.93 6.15
CA TYR A 85 -2.81 -8.94 7.10
C TYR A 85 -1.73 -9.36 8.10
N ALA A 86 -0.53 -9.70 7.62
CA ALA A 86 0.58 -10.12 8.49
C ALA A 86 1.06 -9.01 9.44
N SER A 87 1.00 -7.75 9.00
CA SER A 87 1.36 -6.57 9.80
C SER A 87 0.23 -6.09 10.73
N GLY A 88 -0.96 -6.71 10.69
CA GLY A 88 -2.09 -6.37 11.54
C GLY A 88 -2.89 -5.12 11.13
N TYR A 89 -2.56 -4.51 9.97
CA TYR A 89 -3.29 -3.38 9.40
C TYR A 89 -4.62 -3.80 8.77
N LEU A 90 -4.74 -5.06 8.37
CA LEU A 90 -6.00 -5.65 7.91
C LEU A 90 -6.52 -6.58 9.00
N LYS A 91 -7.57 -6.16 9.71
CA LYS A 91 -8.35 -7.05 10.56
C LYS A 91 -9.40 -7.71 9.69
N LEU A 92 -9.33 -9.03 9.56
CA LEU A 92 -10.50 -9.79 9.12
C LEU A 92 -11.44 -9.73 10.31
N ASP A 93 -12.51 -8.94 10.19
CA ASP A 93 -13.62 -9.05 11.13
C ASP A 93 -14.03 -10.51 11.11
N LYS A 94 -13.77 -11.19 12.24
CA LYS A 94 -14.24 -12.56 12.40
C LYS A 94 -15.75 -12.45 12.22
N LEU A 95 -16.26 -13.05 11.15
CA LEU A 95 -17.68 -13.40 11.05
C LEU A 95 -18.05 -14.06 12.38
N GLY A 96 -18.70 -13.28 13.23
CA GLY A 96 -19.37 -13.74 14.43
C GLY A 96 -20.70 -14.34 14.06
#